data_AF-A0A2N2KXE9-F1
#
_entry.id   AF-A0A2N2KXE9-F1
#
_cell.length_a   1.000
_cell.length_b   1.000
_cell.length_c   1.000
_cell.angle_alpha   90.00
_cell.angle_beta   90.00
_cell.angle_gamma   90.00
#
_symmetry.space_group_name_H-M   'P 1'
#
loop_
_entity.id
_entity.type
_entity.pdbx_description
1 polymer ?
#
loop_
_entity_poly.entity_id
_entity_poly.type
_entity_poly.pdbx_seq_one_letter_code
_entity_poly.pdbx_strand_id
1 'polypeptide(L)'
;MGKYDQILEYISYFELESNEYGKEVFNPNTMAYWTYNNKLKSFMRCISESDLMRVDYLSFIDMPNSEQITEEIELADIELLKAMFTYYNRQERFQEGLWFFTAKDGIFLRLLKRLQEIVNKPMEGECQQSE
;
A
#
# COMPACT_ATOMS: atom_id res chain seq x y z
N MET A 1 3.08 -5.88 -20.75
CA MET A 1 3.15 -5.71 -19.28
C MET A 1 2.48 -4.39 -18.99
N GLY A 2 1.34 -4.42 -18.30
CA GLY A 2 0.68 -3.25 -17.76
C GLY A 2 1.57 -2.55 -16.75
N LYS A 3 1.29 -1.26 -16.54
CA LYS A 3 2.12 -0.34 -15.76
C LYS A 3 2.41 -0.82 -14.33
N TYR A 4 1.49 -1.56 -13.73
CA TYR A 4 1.57 -1.99 -12.34
C TYR A 4 1.66 -3.52 -12.16
N ASP A 5 1.86 -4.29 -13.24
CA ASP A 5 1.84 -5.76 -13.19
C ASP A 5 2.77 -6.33 -12.10
N GLN A 6 4.01 -5.82 -12.01
CA GLN A 6 5.00 -6.26 -11.02
C GLN A 6 4.55 -6.01 -9.56
N ILE A 7 3.81 -4.93 -9.33
CA ILE A 7 3.29 -4.58 -8.00
C ILE A 7 2.08 -5.47 -7.68
N LEU A 8 1.22 -5.72 -8.67
CA LEU A 8 0.02 -6.54 -8.52
C LEU A 8 0.33 -8.03 -8.31
N GLU A 9 1.49 -8.52 -8.74
CA GLU A 9 1.97 -9.88 -8.42
C GLU A 9 2.05 -10.14 -6.90
N TYR A 10 2.23 -9.10 -6.08
CA TYR A 10 2.24 -9.20 -4.62
C TYR A 10 0.85 -9.46 -4.00
N ILE A 11 -0.26 -9.38 -4.75
CA ILE A 11 -1.59 -9.77 -4.23
C ILE A 11 -1.53 -11.19 -3.67
N SER A 12 -1.01 -12.13 -4.45
CA SER A 12 -0.85 -13.54 -4.03
C SER A 12 -0.03 -13.71 -2.76
N TYR A 13 0.90 -12.79 -2.50
CA TYR A 13 1.69 -12.79 -1.28
C TYR A 13 0.86 -12.33 -0.06
N PHE A 14 0.01 -11.33 -0.19
CA PHE A 14 -0.80 -10.87 0.93
C PHE A 14 -2.08 -11.70 1.18
N GLU A 15 -2.50 -12.56 0.24
CA GLU A 15 -3.65 -13.45 0.41
C GLU A 15 -3.37 -14.71 1.25
N LEU A 16 -2.10 -15.07 1.45
CA LEU A 16 -1.73 -16.24 2.22
C LEU A 16 -1.81 -15.94 3.73
N GLU A 17 -2.82 -16.50 4.40
CA GLU A 17 -3.04 -16.33 5.85
C GLU A 17 -1.85 -16.75 6.73
N SER A 18 -1.00 -17.65 6.24
CA SER A 18 0.17 -18.16 6.97
C SER A 18 1.44 -17.32 6.84
N ASN A 19 1.40 -16.19 6.14
CA ASN A 19 2.60 -15.42 5.91
C ASN A 19 3.08 -14.65 7.14
N GLU A 20 4.31 -14.94 7.55
CA GLU A 20 5.04 -14.10 8.50
C GLU A 20 5.67 -12.91 7.76
N TYR A 21 5.10 -11.72 7.94
CA TYR A 21 5.57 -10.47 7.33
C TYR A 21 6.87 -9.95 7.96
N GLY A 22 7.13 -10.34 9.20
CA GLY A 22 8.25 -9.88 9.99
C GLY A 22 8.13 -10.38 11.43
N LYS A 23 9.07 -9.95 12.27
CA LYS A 23 9.06 -10.23 13.70
C LYS A 23 9.71 -9.08 14.46
N GLU A 24 9.20 -8.86 15.66
CA GLU A 24 9.86 -8.05 16.67
C GLU A 24 11.09 -8.81 17.17
N VAL A 25 12.22 -8.11 17.24
CA VAL A 25 13.48 -8.64 17.74
C VAL A 25 13.79 -7.94 19.05
N PHE A 26 13.75 -8.70 20.13
CA PHE A 26 14.20 -8.24 21.43
C PHE A 26 15.71 -8.42 21.55
N ASN A 27 16.41 -7.35 21.92
CA ASN A 27 17.83 -7.38 22.26
C ASN A 27 17.99 -6.74 23.63
N PRO A 28 18.52 -7.44 24.65
CA PRO A 28 18.66 -6.90 26.00
C PRO A 28 19.52 -5.62 26.10
N ASN A 29 20.38 -5.38 25.11
CA ASN A 29 21.31 -4.25 25.08
C ASN A 29 20.83 -3.09 24.20
N THR A 30 19.67 -3.22 23.53
CA THR A 30 19.07 -2.16 22.70
C THR A 30 17.57 -2.09 22.92
N MET A 31 16.91 -1.08 22.37
CA MET A 31 15.45 -1.10 22.28
C MET A 31 15.01 -2.24 21.34
N ALA A 32 13.82 -2.82 21.59
CA ALA A 32 13.22 -3.77 20.67
C ALA A 32 12.99 -3.09 19.30
N TYR A 33 13.16 -3.85 18.22
CA TYR A 33 13.04 -3.33 16.86
C TYR A 33 12.38 -4.34 15.93
N TRP A 34 11.78 -3.88 14.83
CA TRP A 34 11.10 -4.75 13.88
C TRP A 34 12.02 -5.20 12.75
N THR A 35 11.91 -6.47 12.38
CA THR A 35 12.56 -7.02 11.18
C THR A 35 11.52 -7.51 10.20
N TYR A 36 11.74 -7.23 8.91
CA TYR A 36 10.84 -7.62 7.83
C TYR A 36 11.43 -8.74 7.00
N ASN A 37 10.56 -9.65 6.55
CA ASN A 37 10.97 -10.66 5.60
C ASN A 37 11.40 -10.02 4.27
N ASN A 38 12.12 -10.77 3.44
CA ASN A 38 12.64 -10.21 2.18
C ASN A 38 11.52 -9.82 1.20
N LYS A 39 10.38 -10.52 1.22
CA LYS A 39 9.29 -10.28 0.26
C LYS A 39 8.55 -8.97 0.57
N LEU A 40 8.28 -8.67 1.83
CA LEU A 40 7.73 -7.39 2.27
C LEU A 40 8.70 -6.24 1.97
N LYS A 41 10.01 -6.40 2.24
CA LYS A 41 11.01 -5.38 1.86
C LYS A 41 11.04 -5.14 0.35
N SER A 42 10.99 -6.20 -0.46
CA SER A 42 10.95 -6.09 -1.91
C SER A 42 9.67 -5.41 -2.40
N PHE A 43 8.53 -5.70 -1.79
CA PHE A 43 7.27 -5.01 -2.06
C PHE A 43 7.37 -3.50 -1.79
N MET A 44 7.85 -3.11 -0.60
CA MET A 44 7.97 -1.70 -0.23
C MET A 44 8.98 -0.95 -1.11
N ARG A 45 10.06 -1.64 -1.50
CA ARG A 45 11.02 -1.12 -2.47
C ARG A 45 10.36 -0.91 -3.83
N CYS A 46 9.61 -1.88 -4.32
CA CYS A 46 8.90 -1.80 -5.59
C CYS A 46 7.92 -0.62 -5.63
N ILE A 47 7.16 -0.39 -4.55
CA ILE A 47 6.34 0.82 -4.40
C ILE A 47 7.22 2.08 -4.48
N SER A 48 8.32 2.14 -3.70
CA SER A 48 9.16 3.34 -3.63
C SER A 48 9.84 3.71 -4.96
N GLU A 49 10.10 2.73 -5.81
CA GLU A 49 10.72 2.90 -7.13
C GLU A 49 9.67 3.08 -8.25
N SER A 50 8.38 2.96 -7.94
CA SER A 50 7.27 3.13 -8.87
C SER A 50 6.74 4.57 -8.92
N ASP A 51 5.87 4.85 -9.88
CA ASP A 51 5.15 6.12 -9.95
C ASP A 51 3.95 6.20 -8.99
N LEU A 52 3.78 5.21 -8.09
CA LEU A 52 2.79 5.30 -7.01
C LEU A 52 3.18 6.30 -5.93
N MET A 53 4.44 6.74 -5.90
CA MET A 53 4.93 7.69 -4.91
C MET A 53 4.57 9.13 -5.27
N ARG A 54 4.14 9.89 -4.28
CA ARG A 54 3.81 11.32 -4.40
C ARG A 54 4.55 12.16 -3.39
N VAL A 55 4.84 13.42 -3.74
CA VAL A 55 5.49 14.36 -2.83
C VAL A 55 4.46 15.04 -1.92
N ASP A 56 3.31 15.35 -2.49
CA ASP A 56 2.18 16.08 -1.91
C ASP A 56 1.15 15.20 -1.20
N TYR A 57 1.48 13.93 -0.90
CA TYR A 57 0.54 12.95 -0.36
C TYR A 57 -0.25 13.42 0.88
N LEU A 58 0.32 14.28 1.73
CA LEU A 58 -0.36 14.81 2.91
C LEU A 58 -1.55 15.72 2.58
N SER A 59 -1.65 16.30 1.38
CA SER A 59 -2.83 17.07 0.97
C SER A 59 -4.02 16.21 0.55
N PHE A 60 -3.80 14.90 0.38
CA PHE A 60 -4.83 13.93 -0.03
C PHE A 60 -5.32 13.08 1.14
N ILE A 61 -4.65 13.16 2.29
CA ILE A 61 -4.83 12.24 3.39
C ILE A 61 -5.18 13.03 4.64
N ASP A 62 -6.42 12.88 5.08
CA ASP A 62 -6.88 13.33 6.39
C ASP A 62 -7.15 12.06 7.21
N MET A 63 -6.10 11.45 7.77
CA MET A 63 -6.19 10.12 8.43
C MET A 63 -6.16 10.21 9.96
N PRO A 64 -7.30 10.42 10.62
CA PRO A 64 -7.37 10.31 12.07
C PRO A 64 -7.84 8.94 12.58
N ASN A 65 -8.47 8.05 11.79
CA ASN A 65 -9.09 6.81 12.31
C ASN A 65 -8.92 5.55 11.43
N SER A 66 -8.52 4.45 12.06
CA SER A 66 -8.27 3.15 11.39
C SER A 66 -9.51 2.48 10.79
N GLU A 67 -10.71 2.72 11.33
CA GLU A 67 -11.95 2.13 10.80
C GLU A 67 -12.36 2.78 9.46
N GLN A 68 -12.08 4.07 9.28
CA GLN A 68 -12.42 4.81 8.06
C GLN A 68 -11.51 4.43 6.88
N ILE A 69 -10.28 3.99 7.18
CA ILE A 69 -9.28 3.58 6.18
C ILE A 69 -9.82 2.56 5.20
N THR A 70 -10.58 1.56 5.67
CA THR A 70 -11.05 0.49 4.80
C THR A 70 -12.06 1.01 3.80
N GLU A 71 -13.02 1.83 4.23
CA GLU A 71 -14.03 2.43 3.36
C GLU A 71 -13.39 3.42 2.38
N GLU A 72 -12.43 4.21 2.84
CA GLU A 72 -11.70 5.14 1.99
C GLU A 72 -10.90 4.42 0.89
N ILE A 73 -10.28 3.28 1.19
CA ILE A 73 -9.56 2.49 0.18
C ILE A 73 -10.50 2.00 -0.92
N GLU A 74 -11.68 1.47 -0.59
CA GLU A 74 -12.62 0.95 -1.58
C GLU A 74 -13.15 2.04 -2.53
N LEU A 75 -13.25 3.28 -2.03
CA LEU A 75 -13.71 4.44 -2.80
C LEU A 75 -12.56 5.24 -3.46
N ALA A 76 -11.31 4.98 -3.08
CA ALA A 76 -10.16 5.75 -3.55
C ALA A 76 -10.04 5.73 -5.07
N ASP A 77 -9.79 6.90 -5.65
CA ASP A 77 -9.30 7.02 -7.02
C ASP A 77 -7.79 6.77 -7.06
N ILE A 78 -7.18 6.84 -8.26
CA ILE A 78 -5.75 6.57 -8.41
C ILE A 78 -4.89 7.56 -7.61
N GLU A 79 -5.32 8.82 -7.49
CA GLU A 79 -4.54 9.89 -6.87
C GLU A 79 -4.51 9.74 -5.34
N LEU A 80 -5.66 9.40 -4.73
CA LEU A 80 -5.77 9.06 -3.32
C LEU A 80 -5.03 7.76 -3.00
N LEU A 81 -5.13 6.75 -3.88
CA LEU A 81 -4.43 5.47 -3.67
C LEU A 81 -2.91 5.65 -3.66
N LYS A 82 -2.38 6.48 -4.57
CA LYS A 82 -0.97 6.87 -4.59
C LYS A 82 -0.55 7.57 -3.29
N ALA A 83 -1.40 8.44 -2.78
CA ALA A 83 -1.15 9.10 -1.51
C ALA A 83 -1.10 8.07 -0.36
N MET A 84 -2.05 7.14 -0.28
CA MET A 84 -2.07 6.08 0.73
C MET A 84 -0.83 5.18 0.66
N PHE A 85 -0.41 4.74 -0.54
CA PHE A 85 0.83 3.98 -0.72
C PHE A 85 2.06 4.77 -0.24
N THR A 86 2.11 6.07 -0.55
CA THR A 86 3.17 6.97 -0.10
C THR A 86 3.19 7.09 1.42
N TYR A 87 2.02 7.24 2.04
CA TYR A 87 1.86 7.34 3.49
C TYR A 87 2.45 6.11 4.17
N TYR A 88 1.98 4.90 3.85
CA TYR A 88 2.49 3.69 4.50
C TYR A 88 3.98 3.45 4.22
N ASN A 89 4.48 3.81 3.03
CA ASN A 89 5.90 3.68 2.72
C ASN A 89 6.77 4.61 3.59
N ARG A 90 6.35 5.87 3.76
CA ARG A 90 7.15 6.88 4.48
C ARG A 90 6.93 6.87 5.99
N GLN A 91 5.73 6.55 6.44
CA GLN A 91 5.33 6.62 7.85
C GLN A 91 6.08 5.59 8.72
N GLU A 92 6.56 4.50 8.14
CA GLU A 92 7.45 3.54 8.81
C GLU A 92 8.69 4.20 9.44
N ARG A 93 9.18 5.30 8.88
CA ARG A 93 10.33 6.05 9.42
C ARG A 93 10.01 6.75 10.75
N PHE A 94 8.72 6.90 11.07
CA PHE A 94 8.21 7.59 12.25
C PHE A 94 7.46 6.66 13.20
N GLN A 95 6.95 5.54 12.68
CA GLN A 95 6.21 4.53 13.42
C GLN A 95 6.78 3.15 13.05
N GLU A 96 7.75 2.70 13.84
CA GLU A 96 8.39 1.40 13.62
C GLU A 96 7.37 0.25 13.72
N GLY A 97 7.48 -0.72 12.82
CA GLY A 97 6.57 -1.87 12.78
C GLY A 97 5.31 -1.60 11.96
N LEU A 98 5.09 -0.38 11.46
CA LEU A 98 3.90 -0.03 10.69
C LEU A 98 3.72 -0.93 9.47
N TRP A 99 4.78 -1.26 8.72
CA TRP A 99 4.69 -2.19 7.59
C TRP A 99 4.19 -3.57 8.01
N PHE A 100 4.62 -4.07 9.18
CA PHE A 100 4.15 -5.35 9.69
C PHE A 100 2.65 -5.29 10.00
N PHE A 101 2.21 -4.29 10.77
CA PHE A 101 0.79 -4.13 11.13
C PHE A 101 -0.08 -3.89 9.90
N THR A 102 0.35 -3.03 8.97
CA THR A 102 -0.36 -2.74 7.72
C THR A 102 -0.52 -4.00 6.85
N ALA A 103 0.50 -4.86 6.80
CA ALA A 103 0.41 -6.13 6.10
C ALA A 103 -0.52 -7.12 6.82
N LYS A 104 -0.35 -7.25 8.15
CA LYS A 104 -1.12 -8.16 8.99
C LYS A 104 -2.61 -7.83 9.00
N ASP A 105 -2.96 -6.55 9.01
CA ASP A 105 -4.34 -6.06 9.05
C ASP A 105 -5.00 -6.07 7.65
N GLY A 106 -4.28 -6.57 6.62
CA GLY A 106 -4.79 -6.72 5.26
C GLY A 106 -4.89 -5.41 4.48
N ILE A 107 -4.34 -4.31 4.98
CA ILE A 107 -4.45 -3.00 4.34
C ILE A 107 -3.69 -2.98 3.01
N PHE A 108 -2.48 -3.55 2.95
CA PHE A 108 -1.74 -3.65 1.68
C PHE A 108 -2.48 -4.49 0.63
N LEU A 109 -3.17 -5.56 1.05
CA LEU A 109 -3.98 -6.37 0.15
C LEU A 109 -5.14 -5.56 -0.44
N ARG A 110 -5.85 -4.79 0.40
CA ARG A 110 -6.95 -3.92 -0.04
C ARG A 110 -6.47 -2.85 -1.01
N LEU A 111 -5.36 -2.17 -0.70
CA LEU A 111 -4.74 -1.19 -1.59
C LEU A 111 -4.37 -1.81 -2.96
N LEU A 112 -3.84 -3.03 -2.97
CA LEU A 112 -3.48 -3.73 -4.20
C LEU A 112 -4.70 -4.18 -5.01
N LYS A 113 -5.73 -4.70 -4.35
CA LYS A 113 -6.99 -5.06 -5.02
C LYS A 113 -7.66 -3.84 -5.62
N ARG A 114 -7.67 -2.72 -4.89
CA ARG A 114 -8.17 -1.47 -5.42
C ARG A 114 -7.36 -0.96 -6.61
N LEU A 115 -6.04 -1.02 -6.54
CA LEU A 115 -5.17 -0.68 -7.68
C LEU A 115 -5.53 -1.55 -8.90
N GLN A 116 -5.69 -2.86 -8.69
CA GLN A 116 -6.08 -3.81 -9.74
C GLN A 116 -7.43 -3.43 -10.38
N GLU A 117 -8.43 -3.07 -9.59
CA GLU A 117 -9.73 -2.63 -10.10
C GLU A 117 -9.61 -1.37 -10.96
N ILE A 118 -8.88 -0.36 -10.50
CA ILE A 118 -8.72 0.91 -11.21
C ILE A 118 -8.03 0.69 -12.56
N VAL A 119 -7.03 -0.18 -12.62
CA VAL A 119 -6.22 -0.39 -13.83
C VAL A 119 -6.87 -1.38 -14.81
N ASN A 120 -7.73 -2.27 -14.32
CA ASN A 120 -8.46 -3.24 -15.14
C ASN A 120 -9.83 -2.73 -15.60
N LYS A 121 -10.34 -1.62 -15.03
CA LYS A 121 -11.54 -0.98 -15.56
C LYS A 121 -11.28 -0.53 -17.01
N PRO A 122 -12.11 -0.94 -17.99
CA PRO A 122 -12.06 -0.32 -19.30
C PRO A 122 -12.38 1.16 -19.12
N MET A 123 -11.61 2.06 -19.76
CA MET A 123 -11.95 3.47 -19.80
C MET A 123 -13.32 3.59 -20.48
N GLU A 124 -14.39 3.76 -19.68
CA GLU A 124 -15.68 4.17 -20.21
C GLU A 124 -15.49 5.57 -20.79
N GLY A 125 -15.77 5.68 -22.08
CA GLY A 125 -15.24 6.73 -22.93
C GLY A 125 -15.60 8.14 -22.49
N GLU A 126 -14.67 9.05 -22.77
CA GLU A 126 -15.00 10.44 -23.02
C GLU A 126 -16.10 10.46 -24.10
N CYS A 127 -17.35 10.72 -23.69
CA CYS A 127 -18.40 11.11 -24.62
C CYS A 127 -17.95 12.42 -25.26
N GLN A 128 -17.29 12.34 -26.42
CA GLN A 128 -17.22 13.45 -27.35
C GLN A 128 -18.63 13.67 -27.89
N GLN A 129 -19.41 14.46 -27.15
CA GLN A 129 -20.49 15.23 -27.74
C GLN A 129 -19.86 16.37 -28.53
N SER A 130 -19.96 16.28 -29.84
CA SER A 130 -19.96 17.47 -30.69
C SER A 130 -20.93 17.20 -31.82
N GLU A 131 -21.99 18.01 -31.81
CA GLU A 131 -23.09 18.11 -32.79
C GLU A 131 -22.60 18.45 -34.19
#